data_AF-A0AA96GFF6-F1
#
_entry.id   AF-A0AA96GFF6-F1
#
_cell.length_a   1.000
_cell.length_b   1.000
_cell.length_c   1.000
_cell.angle_alpha   90.00
_cell.angle_beta   90.00
_cell.angle_gamma   90.00
#
_symmetry.space_group_name_H-M   'P 1'
#
loop_
_entity.id
_entity.type
_entity.pdbx_description
1 polymer ?
#
loop_
_entity_poly.entity_id
_entity_poly.type
_entity_poly.pdbx_seq_one_letter_code
_entity_poly.pdbx_strand_id
1 'polypeptide(L)'
;MGKKIVAKIGEGIKNASDIGYHIVILCLSAGIALSLPTVARSFLTYWTRVEKEKMSIVALEIGVAALLIVVMTYIRRSWQDRKLAKMAIDAGFVSFFPKRARRAEDGIRKLRQTQGRGRTVLVIGSSGYDTLRDQVGDLSTILDKCLGANIMLVNPFSQGASARIRAIADPMMSIEKYRAGVRQSIELLKRLQGVGKSVKLKLYSDPPLLKLVILGDYLWMQHYHTDLDIQEMPEYVLRHNANDHGLYTLCYQYFMQRWEQTDIPEYDLVTDELVYRDKNGREIRREQFWPDDIPQNLEQGRESPVLASTSHTPMTRPALEHAMCRTATEAIRSHF
;
A
#
# COMPACT_ATOMS: atom_id res chain seq x y z
N MET A 1 9.95 35.96 -9.95
CA MET A 1 10.20 35.88 -11.41
C MET A 1 10.19 34.45 -11.95
N GLY A 2 10.77 33.45 -11.26
CA GLY A 2 10.84 32.05 -11.72
C GLY A 2 9.51 31.30 -11.90
N LYS A 3 8.46 31.57 -11.09
CA LYS A 3 7.15 30.92 -11.23
C LYS A 3 6.44 31.22 -12.56
N LYS A 4 6.62 32.43 -13.12
CA LYS A 4 6.05 32.79 -14.45
C LYS A 4 6.75 32.07 -15.60
N ILE A 5 8.05 31.79 -15.47
CA ILE A 5 8.84 31.14 -16.53
C ILE A 5 8.50 29.64 -16.58
N VAL A 6 8.37 28.98 -15.43
CA VAL A 6 7.98 27.56 -15.36
C VAL A 6 6.55 27.34 -15.86
N ALA A 7 5.60 28.24 -15.55
CA ALA A 7 4.24 28.18 -16.09
C ALA A 7 4.22 28.34 -17.63
N LYS A 8 5.01 29.28 -18.16
CA LYS A 8 5.12 29.56 -19.59
C LYS A 8 5.81 28.43 -20.39
N ILE A 9 6.76 27.72 -19.76
CA ILE A 9 7.38 26.52 -20.34
C ILE A 9 6.40 25.33 -20.29
N GLY A 10 5.63 25.18 -19.22
CA GLY A 10 4.58 24.15 -19.11
C GLY A 10 3.43 24.33 -20.12
N GLU A 11 3.03 25.58 -20.38
CA GLU A 11 2.11 25.92 -21.48
C GLU A 11 2.72 25.62 -22.85
N GLY A 12 3.99 25.98 -23.08
CA GLY A 12 4.69 25.70 -24.34
C GLY A 12 4.78 24.20 -24.66
N ILE A 13 4.98 23.35 -23.66
CA ILE A 13 5.05 21.89 -23.83
C ILE A 13 3.67 21.29 -24.12
N LYS A 14 2.61 21.76 -23.44
CA LYS A 14 1.24 21.33 -23.74
C LYS A 14 0.84 21.72 -25.16
N ASN A 15 1.12 22.96 -25.57
CA ASN A 15 0.85 23.46 -26.91
C ASN A 15 1.65 22.68 -27.98
N ALA A 16 2.91 22.32 -27.71
CA ALA A 16 3.70 21.50 -28.63
C ALA A 16 3.16 20.07 -28.77
N SER A 17 2.62 19.47 -27.70
CA SER A 17 2.00 18.14 -27.76
C SER A 17 0.69 18.15 -28.55
N ASP A 18 -0.08 19.22 -28.43
CA ASP A 18 -1.34 19.44 -29.15
C ASP A 18 -1.08 19.69 -30.65
N ILE A 19 -0.10 20.54 -30.97
CA ILE A 19 0.37 20.78 -32.34
C ILE A 19 0.91 19.49 -32.98
N GLY A 20 1.71 18.70 -32.24
CA GLY A 20 2.23 17.41 -32.73
C GLY A 20 1.11 16.42 -33.04
N TYR A 21 0.09 16.33 -32.18
CA TYR A 21 -1.09 15.50 -32.41
C TYR A 21 -1.84 15.92 -33.68
N HIS A 22 -2.03 17.23 -33.88
CA HIS A 22 -2.68 17.76 -35.07
C HIS A 22 -1.87 17.51 -36.36
N ILE A 23 -0.54 17.60 -36.32
CA ILE A 23 0.32 17.28 -37.47
C ILE A 23 0.21 15.80 -37.83
N VAL A 24 0.24 14.90 -36.84
CA VAL A 24 0.06 13.46 -37.08
C VAL A 24 -1.30 13.17 -37.69
N ILE A 25 -2.36 13.82 -37.20
CA ILE A 25 -3.71 13.71 -37.79
C ILE A 25 -3.71 14.21 -39.23
N LEU A 26 -3.08 15.36 -39.51
CA LEU A 26 -3.04 15.95 -40.85
C LEU A 26 -2.32 15.02 -41.84
N CYS A 27 -1.15 14.50 -41.46
CA CYS A 27 -0.40 13.54 -42.25
C CYS A 27 -1.17 12.23 -42.47
N LEU A 28 -1.85 11.72 -41.43
CA LEU A 28 -2.68 10.52 -41.52
C LEU A 28 -3.88 10.74 -42.45
N SER A 29 -4.53 11.90 -42.34
CA SER A 29 -5.66 12.30 -43.19
C SER A 29 -5.23 12.44 -44.66
N ALA A 30 -4.11 13.11 -44.93
CA ALA A 30 -3.55 13.23 -46.26
C ALA A 30 -3.17 11.85 -46.85
N GLY A 31 -2.58 10.97 -46.04
CA GLY A 31 -2.28 9.59 -46.44
C GLY A 31 -3.53 8.77 -46.77
N ILE A 32 -4.61 8.93 -46.00
CA ILE A 32 -5.91 8.31 -46.30
C ILE A 32 -6.47 8.88 -47.61
N ALA A 33 -6.44 10.21 -47.79
CA ALA A 33 -6.95 10.85 -49.00
C ALA A 33 -6.18 10.43 -50.28
N LEU A 34 -4.85 10.28 -50.18
CA LEU A 34 -4.01 9.81 -51.28
C LEU A 34 -4.18 8.32 -51.58
N SER A 35 -4.49 7.50 -50.57
CA SER A 35 -4.71 6.06 -50.76
C SER A 35 -6.12 5.72 -51.24
N LEU A 36 -7.11 6.58 -51.00
CA LEU A 36 -8.51 6.39 -51.37
C LEU A 36 -8.73 5.97 -52.84
N PRO A 37 -8.13 6.62 -53.86
CA PRO A 37 -8.35 6.29 -55.27
C PRO A 37 -7.85 4.89 -55.63
N THR A 38 -6.68 4.50 -55.10
CA THR A 38 -6.08 3.19 -55.33
C THR A 38 -6.89 2.10 -54.64
N VAL A 39 -7.31 2.35 -53.39
CA VAL A 39 -8.19 1.44 -52.64
C VAL A 39 -9.53 1.28 -53.35
N ALA A 40 -10.13 2.36 -53.85
CA ALA A 40 -11.41 2.33 -54.56
C ALA A 40 -11.35 1.48 -55.85
N ARG A 41 -10.29 1.63 -56.65
CA ARG A 41 -10.09 0.81 -57.86
C ARG A 41 -9.91 -0.66 -57.52
N SER A 42 -9.05 -0.97 -56.56
CA SER A 42 -8.83 -2.34 -56.09
C SER A 42 -10.11 -2.96 -55.51
N PHE A 43 -10.90 -2.18 -54.77
CA PHE A 43 -12.17 -2.61 -54.21
C PHE A 43 -13.20 -2.92 -55.30
N LEU A 44 -13.34 -2.08 -56.33
CA LEU A 44 -14.24 -2.34 -57.46
C LEU A 44 -13.85 -3.62 -58.20
N THR A 45 -12.56 -3.82 -58.49
CA THR A 45 -12.08 -5.06 -59.13
C THR A 45 -12.34 -6.29 -58.26
N TYR A 46 -12.09 -6.19 -56.95
CA TYR A 46 -12.39 -7.26 -55.99
C TYR A 46 -13.90 -7.56 -55.91
N TRP A 47 -14.74 -6.53 -55.86
CA TRP A 47 -16.19 -6.65 -55.77
C TRP A 47 -16.78 -7.39 -56.97
N THR A 48 -16.33 -7.06 -58.19
CA THR A 48 -16.76 -7.76 -59.41
C THR A 48 -16.36 -9.25 -59.44
N ARG A 49 -15.33 -9.65 -58.68
CA ARG A 49 -14.93 -11.05 -58.54
C ARG A 49 -15.76 -11.77 -57.49
N VAL A 50 -16.03 -11.11 -56.35
CA VAL A 50 -16.85 -11.64 -55.26
C VAL A 50 -18.30 -11.85 -55.71
N GLU A 51 -18.86 -10.92 -56.49
CA GLU A 51 -20.24 -11.01 -57.02
C GLU A 51 -20.46 -12.27 -57.88
N LYS A 52 -19.43 -12.70 -58.62
CA LYS A 52 -19.53 -13.86 -59.52
C LYS A 52 -19.50 -15.20 -58.79
N GLU A 53 -19.02 -15.25 -57.56
CA GLU A 53 -18.79 -16.48 -56.80
C GLU A 53 -19.59 -16.47 -55.48
N LYS A 54 -20.68 -17.26 -55.42
CA LYS A 54 -21.57 -17.32 -54.24
C LYS A 54 -20.87 -17.67 -52.92
N MET A 55 -19.80 -18.48 -52.98
CA MET A 55 -18.97 -18.83 -51.81
C MET A 55 -18.13 -17.66 -51.30
N SER A 56 -17.70 -16.77 -52.19
CA SER A 56 -16.88 -15.60 -51.86
C SER A 56 -17.68 -14.54 -51.09
N ILE A 57 -18.99 -14.40 -51.37
CA ILE A 57 -19.90 -13.52 -50.61
C ILE A 57 -20.04 -14.01 -49.17
N VAL A 58 -20.32 -15.30 -48.97
CA VAL A 58 -20.50 -15.88 -47.63
C VAL A 58 -19.20 -15.79 -46.81
N ALA A 59 -18.05 -16.07 -47.44
CA ALA A 59 -16.75 -15.94 -46.78
C ALA A 59 -16.43 -14.47 -46.39
N LEU A 60 -16.75 -13.51 -47.26
CA LEU A 60 -16.59 -12.09 -46.97
C LEU A 60 -17.49 -11.64 -45.81
N GLU A 61 -18.75 -12.06 -45.81
CA GLU A 61 -19.71 -11.74 -44.74
C GLU A 61 -19.22 -12.26 -43.37
N ILE A 62 -18.81 -13.53 -43.31
CA ILE A 62 -18.25 -14.13 -42.09
C ILE A 62 -16.97 -13.40 -41.65
N GLY A 63 -16.09 -13.06 -42.60
CA GLY A 63 -14.85 -12.31 -42.32
C GLY A 63 -15.11 -10.92 -41.76
N VAL A 64 -16.07 -10.18 -42.34
CA VAL A 64 -16.49 -8.86 -41.87
C VAL A 64 -17.15 -8.96 -40.50
N ALA A 65 -18.02 -9.95 -40.28
CA ALA A 65 -18.65 -10.17 -38.97
C ALA A 65 -17.61 -10.46 -37.89
N ALA A 66 -16.63 -11.33 -38.16
CA ALA A 66 -15.54 -11.63 -37.23
C ALA A 66 -14.69 -10.38 -36.93
N LEU A 67 -14.35 -9.59 -37.95
CA LEU A 67 -13.61 -8.33 -37.78
C LEU A 67 -14.39 -7.33 -36.91
N LEU A 68 -15.69 -7.16 -37.18
CA LEU A 68 -16.56 -6.27 -36.41
C LEU A 68 -16.64 -6.70 -34.95
N ILE A 69 -16.74 -8.00 -34.67
CA ILE A 69 -16.73 -8.52 -33.29
C ILE A 69 -15.41 -8.16 -32.59
N VAL A 70 -14.27 -8.35 -33.24
CA VAL A 70 -12.95 -8.01 -32.67
C VAL A 70 -12.82 -6.52 -32.39
N VAL A 71 -13.16 -5.67 -33.38
CA VAL A 71 -13.07 -4.21 -33.24
C VAL A 71 -14.01 -3.69 -32.17
N MET A 72 -15.27 -4.16 -32.15
CA MET A 72 -16.25 -3.72 -31.17
C MET A 72 -15.86 -4.16 -29.75
N THR A 73 -15.32 -5.37 -29.60
CA THR A 73 -14.79 -5.87 -28.32
C THR A 73 -13.60 -5.02 -27.86
N TYR A 74 -12.70 -4.66 -28.77
CA TYR A 74 -11.57 -3.80 -28.48
C TYR A 74 -11.99 -2.40 -28.02
N ILE A 75 -12.92 -1.76 -28.75
CA ILE A 75 -13.45 -0.43 -28.40
C ILE A 75 -14.13 -0.47 -27.03
N ARG A 76 -15.01 -1.45 -26.81
CA ARG A 76 -15.72 -1.62 -25.53
C ARG A 76 -14.73 -1.79 -24.38
N ARG A 77 -13.73 -2.65 -24.54
CA ARG A 77 -12.69 -2.87 -23.53
C ARG A 77 -11.88 -1.61 -23.28
N SER A 78 -11.46 -0.92 -24.34
CA SER A 78 -10.71 0.34 -24.22
C SER A 78 -11.49 1.42 -23.46
N TRP A 79 -12.79 1.53 -23.68
CA TRP A 79 -13.65 2.48 -22.95
C TRP A 79 -13.79 2.11 -21.48
N GLN A 80 -13.96 0.82 -21.18
CA GLN A 80 -14.01 0.31 -19.80
C GLN A 80 -12.67 0.56 -19.08
N ASP A 81 -11.55 0.24 -19.73
CA ASP A 81 -10.21 0.43 -19.18
C ASP A 81 -9.94 1.92 -18.91
N ARG A 82 -10.34 2.82 -19.82
CA ARG A 82 -10.23 4.27 -19.62
C ARG A 82 -11.09 4.76 -18.45
N LYS A 83 -12.31 4.23 -18.30
CA LYS A 83 -13.19 4.55 -17.18
C LYS A 83 -12.57 4.12 -15.86
N LEU A 84 -12.04 2.90 -15.79
CA LEU A 84 -11.35 2.37 -14.61
C LEU A 84 -10.09 3.18 -14.29
N ALA A 85 -9.28 3.53 -15.29
CA ALA A 85 -8.09 4.35 -15.11
C ALA A 85 -8.43 5.75 -14.57
N LYS A 86 -9.50 6.38 -15.08
CA LYS A 86 -9.96 7.67 -14.57
C LYS A 86 -10.39 7.57 -13.10
N MET A 87 -11.20 6.57 -12.76
CA MET A 87 -11.62 6.33 -11.36
C MET A 87 -10.42 6.07 -10.44
N ALA A 88 -9.41 5.32 -10.92
CA ALA A 88 -8.19 5.08 -10.16
C ALA A 88 -7.40 6.37 -9.90
N ILE A 89 -7.25 7.22 -10.92
CA ILE A 89 -6.57 8.53 -10.79
C ILE A 89 -7.33 9.44 -9.82
N ASP A 90 -8.66 9.52 -9.94
CA ASP A 90 -9.50 10.35 -9.07
C ASP A 90 -9.41 9.89 -7.61
N ALA A 91 -9.35 8.57 -7.38
CA ALA A 91 -9.09 7.97 -6.06
C ALA A 91 -7.63 8.16 -5.56
N GLY A 92 -6.73 8.64 -6.41
CA GLY A 92 -5.32 8.88 -6.09
C GLY A 92 -4.39 7.68 -6.30
N PHE A 93 -4.84 6.59 -6.92
CA PHE A 93 -3.99 5.44 -7.20
C PHE A 93 -2.95 5.74 -8.27
N VAL A 94 -1.68 5.52 -7.93
CA VAL A 94 -0.55 5.63 -8.85
C VAL A 94 -0.06 4.25 -9.28
N SER A 95 0.05 3.32 -8.33
CA SER A 95 0.57 1.98 -8.63
C SER A 95 0.11 0.95 -7.62
N PHE A 96 0.05 -0.30 -8.07
CA PHE A 96 -0.26 -1.50 -7.31
C PHE A 96 0.83 -2.53 -7.52
N PHE A 97 1.32 -3.13 -6.42
CA PHE A 97 2.37 -4.13 -6.46
C PHE A 97 1.91 -5.41 -5.77
N PRO A 98 1.53 -6.46 -6.52
CA PRO A 98 0.97 -7.69 -5.96
C PRO A 98 2.00 -8.52 -5.17
N LYS A 99 3.28 -8.45 -5.56
CA LYS A 99 4.46 -8.97 -4.88
C LYS A 99 5.63 -8.03 -5.20
N ARG A 100 6.68 -7.99 -4.38
CA ARG A 100 7.94 -7.24 -4.62
C ARG A 100 8.51 -7.55 -6.02
N ALA A 101 8.01 -6.88 -7.05
CA ALA A 101 8.45 -7.07 -8.41
C ALA A 101 9.74 -6.26 -8.56
N ARG A 102 10.89 -6.93 -8.60
CA ARG A 102 12.23 -6.31 -8.66
C ARG A 102 12.36 -5.14 -9.66
N ARG A 103 11.62 -5.15 -10.77
CA ARG A 103 11.64 -4.04 -11.77
C ARG A 103 10.89 -2.78 -11.32
N ALA A 104 9.95 -2.88 -10.39
CA ALA A 104 9.25 -1.73 -9.82
C ALA A 104 10.00 -1.11 -8.63
N GLU A 105 10.84 -1.89 -7.95
CA GLU A 105 11.58 -1.46 -6.74
C GLU A 105 12.52 -0.27 -7.01
N ASP A 106 13.19 -0.22 -8.17
CA ASP A 106 14.10 0.88 -8.49
C ASP A 106 13.37 2.22 -8.70
N GLY A 107 12.22 2.18 -9.36
CA GLY A 107 11.35 3.35 -9.55
C GLY A 107 10.77 3.85 -8.22
N ILE A 108 10.36 2.93 -7.36
CA ILE A 108 9.85 3.22 -6.01
C ILE A 108 10.95 3.81 -5.13
N ARG A 109 12.16 3.23 -5.14
CA ARG A 109 13.31 3.75 -4.39
C ARG A 109 13.63 5.19 -4.78
N LYS A 110 13.64 5.48 -6.08
CA LYS A 110 13.86 6.84 -6.60
C LYS A 110 12.72 7.80 -6.21
N LEU A 111 11.46 7.34 -6.25
CA LEU A 111 10.31 8.15 -5.85
C LEU A 111 10.35 8.45 -4.35
N ARG A 112 10.59 7.46 -3.49
CA ARG A 112 10.71 7.64 -2.04
C ARG A 112 11.84 8.61 -1.66
N GLN A 113 13.02 8.46 -2.28
CA GLN A 113 14.17 9.34 -2.05
C GLN A 113 13.92 10.79 -2.47
N THR A 114 13.15 11.02 -3.53
CA THR A 114 12.85 12.38 -4.01
C THR A 114 11.75 13.06 -3.18
N GLN A 115 10.75 12.31 -2.73
CA GLN A 115 9.60 12.86 -2.00
C GLN A 115 9.85 13.07 -0.50
N GLY A 116 10.75 12.29 0.12
CA GLY A 116 11.10 12.45 1.54
C GLY A 116 12.02 13.64 1.85
N ARG A 117 12.60 14.29 0.82
CA ARG A 117 13.57 15.38 1.01
C ARG A 117 12.91 16.63 1.56
N GLY A 118 13.39 17.11 2.71
CA GLY A 118 12.95 18.39 3.27
C GLY A 118 11.50 18.39 3.78
N ARG A 119 10.91 17.22 4.08
CA ARG A 119 9.58 17.11 4.69
C ARG A 119 9.63 16.19 5.92
N THR A 120 8.59 16.24 6.75
CA THR A 120 8.41 15.30 7.87
C THR A 120 7.85 13.99 7.35
N VAL A 121 8.46 12.88 7.74
CA VAL A 121 8.02 11.52 7.38
C VAL A 121 7.03 11.01 8.43
N LEU A 122 5.90 10.46 7.99
CA LEU A 122 4.89 9.87 8.89
C LEU A 122 4.81 8.37 8.64
N VAL A 123 4.91 7.57 9.69
CA VAL A 123 4.87 6.10 9.57
C VAL A 123 3.98 5.51 10.65
N ILE A 124 3.05 4.65 10.28
CA ILE A 124 2.33 3.77 11.20
C ILE A 124 2.44 2.33 10.70
N GLY A 125 2.80 1.41 11.57
CA GLY A 125 2.91 0.01 11.19
C GLY A 125 3.28 -0.90 12.34
N SER A 126 3.14 -2.20 12.07
CA SER A 126 3.31 -3.24 13.05
C SER A 126 4.71 -3.77 13.23
N SER A 127 5.71 -3.41 12.43
CA SER A 127 6.89 -4.27 12.32
C SER A 127 8.23 -3.58 12.49
N GLY A 128 9.13 -4.31 13.16
CA GLY A 128 10.50 -3.94 13.48
C GLY A 128 11.43 -3.82 12.27
N TYR A 129 12.73 -3.77 12.56
CA TYR A 129 13.80 -3.16 11.76
C TYR A 129 13.88 -3.62 10.31
N ASP A 130 13.74 -4.91 10.03
CA ASP A 130 13.76 -5.41 8.65
C ASP A 130 12.61 -4.85 7.84
N THR A 131 11.43 -4.71 8.44
CA THR A 131 10.32 -4.09 7.73
C THR A 131 10.49 -2.57 7.71
N LEU A 132 10.99 -1.90 8.74
CA LEU A 132 11.20 -0.43 8.72
C LEU A 132 12.24 -0.04 7.64
N ARG A 133 13.29 -0.85 7.51
CA ARG A 133 14.35 -0.77 6.49
C ARG A 133 13.89 -1.25 5.11
N ASP A 134 12.92 -2.12 4.98
CA ASP A 134 12.34 -2.45 3.67
C ASP A 134 11.24 -1.45 3.25
N GLN A 135 10.58 -0.83 4.24
CA GLN A 135 9.41 0.05 4.09
C GLN A 135 9.68 1.38 3.44
N VAL A 136 10.87 1.93 3.72
CA VAL A 136 11.26 3.22 3.18
C VAL A 136 12.29 3.00 2.06
N GLY A 137 12.61 1.75 1.72
CA GLY A 137 13.91 1.45 1.10
C GLY A 137 14.99 1.72 2.14
N ASP A 138 16.19 2.14 1.75
CA ASP A 138 17.20 2.55 2.74
C ASP A 138 16.70 3.74 3.59
N LEU A 139 16.02 3.41 4.69
CA LEU A 139 15.37 4.30 5.62
C LEU A 139 16.38 5.28 6.19
N SER A 140 17.63 4.83 6.37
CA SER A 140 18.74 5.70 6.74
C SER A 140 18.92 6.82 5.70
N THR A 141 18.92 6.51 4.40
CA THR A 141 19.05 7.51 3.31
C THR A 141 17.88 8.48 3.22
N ILE A 142 16.64 8.05 3.49
CA ILE A 142 15.47 8.95 3.43
C ILE A 142 15.32 9.77 4.70
N LEU A 143 15.55 9.17 5.87
CA LEU A 143 15.52 9.88 7.14
C LEU A 143 16.71 10.85 7.27
N ASP A 144 17.85 10.57 6.67
CA ASP A 144 18.97 11.51 6.58
C ASP A 144 18.57 12.79 5.82
N LYS A 145 17.73 12.66 4.78
CA LYS A 145 17.26 13.77 3.93
C LYS A 145 15.97 14.44 4.40
N CYS A 146 15.29 13.88 5.40
CA CYS A 146 14.04 14.42 5.94
C CYS A 146 14.30 15.55 6.97
N LEU A 147 13.28 16.36 7.26
CA LEU A 147 13.33 17.35 8.35
C LEU A 147 13.09 16.70 9.72
N GLY A 148 12.28 15.64 9.76
CA GLY A 148 11.90 14.94 10.97
C GLY A 148 11.03 13.73 10.66
N ALA A 149 10.68 12.96 11.69
CA ALA A 149 9.86 11.76 11.56
C ALA A 149 8.91 11.58 12.75
N ASN A 150 7.66 11.27 12.45
CA ASN A 150 6.65 10.84 13.40
C ASN A 150 6.32 9.38 13.13
N ILE A 151 6.72 8.50 14.05
CA ILE A 151 6.67 7.06 13.83
C ILE A 151 5.80 6.42 14.91
N MET A 152 4.87 5.56 14.50
CA MET A 152 4.04 4.75 15.37
C MET A 152 4.35 3.28 15.10
N LEU A 153 4.81 2.58 16.13
CA LEU A 153 5.07 1.14 16.06
C LEU A 153 4.14 0.39 17.03
N VAL A 154 3.79 -0.84 16.68
CA VAL A 154 3.11 -1.72 17.62
C VAL A 154 4.04 -2.02 18.80
N ASN A 155 3.50 -1.95 20.01
CA ASN A 155 4.19 -2.35 21.23
C ASN A 155 4.47 -3.86 21.20
N PRO A 156 5.74 -4.31 21.20
CA PRO A 156 6.12 -5.72 21.16
C PRO A 156 5.80 -6.53 22.41
N PHE A 157 5.37 -5.88 23.48
CA PHE A 157 4.88 -6.53 24.69
C PHE A 157 3.35 -6.59 24.75
N SER A 158 2.65 -6.02 23.76
CA SER A 158 1.19 -6.07 23.71
C SER A 158 0.66 -7.47 23.38
N GLN A 159 -0.57 -7.74 23.83
CA GLN A 159 -1.31 -8.95 23.46
C GLN A 159 -1.57 -9.00 21.95
N GLY A 160 -1.83 -7.85 21.31
CA GLY A 160 -2.05 -7.76 19.86
C GLY A 160 -0.84 -8.22 19.04
N ALA A 161 0.38 -7.80 19.43
CA ALA A 161 1.62 -8.24 18.80
C ALA A 161 1.80 -9.76 18.93
N SER A 162 1.59 -10.29 20.15
CA SER A 162 1.78 -11.71 20.45
C SER A 162 0.75 -12.60 19.74
N ALA A 163 -0.52 -12.18 19.70
CA ALA A 163 -1.58 -12.89 18.99
C ALA A 163 -1.29 -12.96 17.48
N ARG A 164 -0.81 -11.86 16.88
CA ARG A 164 -0.47 -11.81 15.46
C ARG A 164 0.67 -12.76 15.10
N ILE A 165 1.77 -12.75 15.85
CA ILE A 165 2.93 -13.61 15.57
C ILE A 165 2.54 -15.10 15.64
N ARG A 166 1.68 -15.46 16.60
CA ARG A 166 1.11 -16.81 16.68
C ARG A 166 0.21 -17.16 15.49
N ALA A 167 -0.59 -16.22 15.01
CA ALA A 167 -1.53 -16.44 13.91
C ALA A 167 -0.84 -16.62 12.55
N ILE A 168 0.22 -15.86 12.27
CA ILE A 168 1.01 -15.99 11.04
C ILE A 168 1.64 -17.39 10.94
N ALA A 169 1.98 -18.00 12.09
CA ALA A 169 2.56 -19.34 12.21
C ALA A 169 3.80 -19.58 11.30
N ASP A 170 4.53 -18.51 10.96
CA ASP A 170 5.75 -18.59 10.16
C ASP A 170 6.91 -19.15 11.02
N PRO A 171 7.53 -20.28 10.65
CA PRO A 171 8.68 -20.85 11.35
C PRO A 171 9.86 -19.88 11.50
N MET A 172 9.96 -18.87 10.64
CA MET A 172 11.03 -17.88 10.66
C MET A 172 10.74 -16.67 11.55
N MET A 173 9.50 -16.47 12.01
CA MET A 173 9.09 -15.31 12.81
C MET A 173 8.72 -15.72 14.24
N SER A 174 9.58 -15.35 15.21
CA SER A 174 9.32 -15.53 16.64
C SER A 174 9.08 -14.18 17.33
N ILE A 175 8.49 -14.22 18.54
CA ILE A 175 8.26 -13.01 19.35
C ILE A 175 9.59 -12.34 19.75
N GLU A 176 10.65 -13.12 19.96
CA GLU A 176 11.99 -12.63 20.27
C GLU A 176 12.61 -11.92 19.07
N LYS A 177 12.52 -12.51 17.86
CA LYS A 177 12.99 -11.87 16.62
C LYS A 177 12.24 -10.57 16.36
N TYR A 178 10.93 -10.57 16.59
CA TYR A 178 10.11 -9.37 16.46
C TYR A 178 10.54 -8.27 17.44
N ARG A 179 10.72 -8.61 18.72
CA ARG A 179 11.25 -7.69 19.76
C ARG A 179 12.62 -7.14 19.39
N ALA A 180 13.53 -7.99 18.91
CA ALA A 180 14.84 -7.59 18.44
C ALA A 180 14.75 -6.60 17.26
N GLY A 181 13.84 -6.86 16.31
CA GLY A 181 13.55 -5.93 15.22
C GLY A 181 13.03 -4.58 15.73
N VAL A 182 12.12 -4.55 16.71
CA VAL A 182 11.65 -3.27 17.28
C VAL A 182 12.80 -2.53 17.97
N ARG A 183 13.65 -3.23 18.72
CA ARG A 183 14.84 -2.65 19.36
C ARG A 183 15.80 -2.02 18.34
N GLN A 184 16.12 -2.74 17.27
CA GLN A 184 16.97 -2.22 16.19
C GLN A 184 16.33 -0.99 15.49
N SER A 185 15.00 -0.94 15.37
CA SER A 185 14.29 0.23 14.85
C SER A 185 14.48 1.44 15.75
N ILE A 186 14.27 1.27 17.06
CA ILE A 186 14.48 2.32 18.07
C ILE A 186 15.92 2.83 18.03
N GLU A 187 16.90 1.94 17.96
CA GLU A 187 18.32 2.33 17.86
C GLU A 187 18.63 3.18 16.62
N LEU A 188 18.01 2.89 15.48
CA LEU A 188 18.12 3.75 14.31
C LEU A 188 17.51 5.14 14.56
N LEU A 189 16.35 5.21 15.22
CA LEU A 189 15.69 6.48 15.54
C LEU A 189 16.51 7.32 16.53
N LYS A 190 17.14 6.69 17.52
CA LYS A 190 18.07 7.34 18.44
C LYS A 190 19.24 7.97 17.70
N ARG A 191 19.87 7.24 16.77
CA ARG A 191 20.98 7.78 15.95
C ARG A 191 20.55 9.01 15.17
N LEU A 192 19.35 8.99 14.58
CA LEU A 192 18.82 10.11 13.81
C LEU A 192 18.50 11.32 14.70
N GLN A 193 17.95 11.09 15.88
CA GLN A 193 17.74 12.14 16.88
C GLN A 193 19.08 12.75 17.33
N GLY A 194 20.11 11.92 17.52
CA GLY A 194 21.48 12.36 17.86
C GLY A 194 22.15 13.24 16.79
N VAL A 195 21.74 13.13 15.52
CA VAL A 195 22.17 14.01 14.42
C VAL A 195 21.35 15.31 14.37
N GLY A 196 20.44 15.53 15.32
CA GLY A 196 19.64 16.75 15.45
C GLY A 196 18.32 16.74 14.67
N LYS A 197 17.87 15.57 14.19
CA LYS A 197 16.55 15.45 13.53
C LYS A 197 15.43 15.43 14.56
N SER A 198 14.29 16.05 14.22
CA SER A 198 13.09 15.97 15.06
C SER A 198 12.41 14.61 14.86
N VAL A 199 12.74 13.65 15.72
CA VAL A 199 12.18 12.29 15.67
C VAL A 199 11.31 12.05 16.89
N LYS A 200 10.07 11.60 16.66
CA LYS A 200 9.12 11.19 17.69
C LYS A 200 8.64 9.78 17.43
N LEU A 201 8.54 8.99 18.49
CA LEU A 201 8.05 7.62 18.46
C LEU A 201 6.87 7.48 19.41
N LYS A 202 5.82 6.80 18.96
CA LYS A 202 4.70 6.34 19.78
C LYS A 202 4.55 4.83 19.67
N LEU A 203 4.18 4.17 20.77
CA LEU A 203 4.00 2.72 20.82
C LEU A 203 2.54 2.38 21.15
N TYR A 204 1.82 1.82 20.18
CA TYR A 204 0.40 1.48 20.31
C TYR A 204 0.18 -0.01 20.55
N SER A 205 -0.86 -0.38 21.28
CA SER A 205 -1.09 -1.76 21.73
C SER A 205 -2.21 -2.48 20.99
N ASP A 206 -3.04 -1.75 20.26
CA ASP A 206 -4.17 -2.32 19.52
C ASP A 206 -3.72 -2.99 18.21
N PRO A 207 -4.50 -3.98 17.70
CA PRO A 207 -4.15 -4.70 16.49
C PRO A 207 -3.96 -3.76 15.28
N PRO A 208 -2.84 -3.86 14.56
CA PRO A 208 -2.55 -3.01 13.41
C PRO A 208 -3.48 -3.40 12.25
N LEU A 209 -4.25 -2.44 11.73
CA LEU A 209 -5.12 -2.65 10.56
C LEU A 209 -4.41 -2.29 9.26
N LEU A 210 -3.76 -1.13 9.28
CA LEU A 210 -3.07 -0.55 8.14
C LEU A 210 -1.61 -0.29 8.49
N LYS A 211 -0.80 -0.36 7.45
CA LYS A 211 0.56 0.12 7.42
C LYS A 211 0.64 1.26 6.44
N LEU A 212 1.05 2.43 6.92
CA LEU A 212 1.15 3.64 6.12
C LEU A 212 2.55 4.24 6.23
N VAL A 213 3.09 4.66 5.09
CA VAL A 213 4.30 5.49 5.00
C VAL A 213 3.94 6.70 4.16
N ILE A 214 3.97 7.89 4.77
CA ILE A 214 3.60 9.15 4.13
C ILE A 214 4.86 9.99 3.93
N LEU A 215 5.17 10.27 2.67
CA LEU A 215 6.31 11.09 2.24
C LEU A 215 5.80 12.24 1.37
N GLY A 216 5.48 13.36 2.01
CA GLY A 216 4.92 14.51 1.29
C GLY A 216 3.64 14.14 0.56
N ASP A 217 3.62 14.32 -0.76
CA ASP A 217 2.41 14.16 -1.58
C ASP A 217 2.16 12.69 -1.99
N TYR A 218 2.93 11.75 -1.45
CA TYR A 218 2.82 10.32 -1.74
C TYR A 218 2.66 9.51 -0.45
N LEU A 219 1.85 8.46 -0.53
CA LEU A 219 1.56 7.55 0.56
C LEU A 219 1.68 6.12 0.05
N TRP A 220 2.37 5.27 0.80
CA TRP A 220 2.38 3.83 0.60
C TRP A 220 1.48 3.19 1.64
N MET A 221 0.53 2.39 1.18
CA MET A 221 -0.43 1.69 2.00
C MET A 221 -0.27 0.19 1.80
N GLN A 222 -0.22 -0.54 2.90
CA GLN A 222 -0.46 -1.98 2.95
C GLN A 222 -1.49 -2.24 4.05
N HIS A 223 -2.25 -3.33 3.92
CA HIS A 223 -3.16 -3.76 4.97
C HIS A 223 -2.63 -5.05 5.60
N TYR A 224 -2.89 -5.20 6.90
CA TYR A 224 -2.55 -6.42 7.61
C TYR A 224 -3.66 -7.46 7.40
N HIS A 225 -3.27 -8.66 6.96
CA HIS A 225 -4.15 -9.83 6.96
C HIS A 225 -3.90 -10.67 8.22
N THR A 226 -4.92 -11.34 8.75
CA THR A 226 -4.85 -12.11 10.01
C THR A 226 -3.73 -13.15 9.98
N ASP A 227 -3.66 -13.90 8.89
CA ASP A 227 -2.84 -15.12 8.81
C ASP A 227 -1.70 -15.02 7.78
N LEU A 228 -1.50 -13.85 7.16
CA LEU A 228 -0.42 -13.64 6.19
C LEU A 228 0.59 -12.63 6.73
N ASP A 229 1.87 -12.87 6.41
CA ASP A 229 2.91 -11.87 6.57
C ASP A 229 2.61 -10.67 5.66
N ILE A 230 2.84 -9.46 6.17
CA ILE A 230 2.72 -8.24 5.40
C ILE A 230 3.67 -8.18 4.20
N GLN A 231 4.74 -8.98 4.19
CA GLN A 231 5.60 -9.12 3.01
C GLN A 231 4.89 -9.75 1.82
N GLU A 232 3.89 -10.61 2.07
CA GLU A 232 3.04 -11.21 1.03
C GLU A 232 1.88 -10.29 0.62
N MET A 233 1.61 -9.23 1.40
CA MET A 233 0.50 -8.32 1.14
C MET A 233 0.87 -7.28 0.08
N PRO A 234 -0.04 -6.96 -0.85
CA PRO A 234 0.23 -5.98 -1.88
C PRO A 234 0.46 -4.58 -1.30
N GLU A 235 1.34 -3.83 -1.97
CA GLU A 235 1.60 -2.42 -1.66
C GLU A 235 0.90 -1.50 -2.67
N TYR A 236 0.16 -0.54 -2.14
CA TYR A 236 -0.58 0.46 -2.90
C TYR A 236 0.10 1.82 -2.75
N VAL A 237 0.31 2.51 -3.87
CA VAL A 237 0.85 3.88 -3.85
C VAL A 237 -0.26 4.85 -4.19
N LEU A 238 -0.51 5.76 -3.26
CA LEU A 238 -1.49 6.81 -3.37
C LEU A 238 -0.78 8.16 -3.49
N ARG A 239 -1.33 9.05 -4.30
CA ARG A 239 -0.87 10.43 -4.42
C ARG A 239 -1.94 11.38 -3.92
N HIS A 240 -1.50 12.42 -3.22
CA HIS A 240 -2.35 13.54 -2.86
C HIS A 240 -2.95 14.18 -4.11
N ASN A 241 -4.27 14.36 -4.08
CA ASN A 241 -5.03 15.03 -5.13
C ASN A 241 -5.41 16.42 -4.62
N ALA A 242 -5.26 17.46 -5.44
CA ALA A 242 -5.54 18.85 -5.08
C ALA A 242 -7.00 19.11 -4.64
N ASN A 243 -7.91 18.19 -4.98
CA ASN A 243 -9.32 18.28 -4.62
C ASN A 243 -9.67 17.50 -3.33
N ASP A 244 -8.68 16.97 -2.61
CA ASP A 244 -8.76 16.31 -1.30
C ASP A 244 -9.74 15.13 -1.13
N HIS A 245 -10.35 14.62 -2.20
CA HIS A 245 -11.30 13.50 -2.18
C HIS A 245 -10.67 12.11 -2.46
N GLY A 246 -9.33 12.04 -2.55
CA GLY A 246 -8.62 10.78 -2.80
C GLY A 246 -8.42 9.95 -1.54
N LEU A 247 -8.08 8.66 -1.71
CA LEU A 247 -7.75 7.76 -0.61
C LEU A 247 -6.54 8.21 0.20
N TYR A 248 -5.65 9.00 -0.40
CA TYR A 248 -4.54 9.65 0.31
C TYR A 248 -5.07 10.43 1.52
N THR A 249 -6.09 11.28 1.33
CA THR A 249 -6.60 12.15 2.39
C THR A 249 -7.20 11.35 3.52
N LEU A 250 -7.94 10.29 3.19
CA LEU A 250 -8.51 9.36 4.16
C LEU A 250 -7.41 8.69 5.02
N CYS A 251 -6.38 8.14 4.37
CA CYS A 251 -5.27 7.48 5.07
C CYS A 251 -4.43 8.48 5.89
N TYR A 252 -4.25 9.70 5.38
CA TYR A 252 -3.58 10.77 6.11
C TYR A 252 -4.36 11.17 7.38
N GLN A 253 -5.67 11.38 7.26
CA GLN A 253 -6.53 11.68 8.39
C GLN A 253 -6.53 10.55 9.42
N TYR A 254 -6.56 9.29 8.98
CA TYR A 254 -6.42 8.13 9.87
C TYR A 254 -5.11 8.20 10.68
N PHE A 255 -3.98 8.48 10.02
CA PHE A 255 -2.71 8.65 10.71
C PHE A 255 -2.77 9.79 11.73
N MET A 256 -3.27 10.96 11.33
CA MET A 256 -3.32 12.14 12.21
C MET A 256 -4.19 11.90 13.44
N GLN A 257 -5.37 11.30 13.27
CA GLN A 257 -6.26 10.96 14.38
C GLN A 257 -5.59 10.01 15.37
N ARG A 258 -4.84 9.01 14.88
CA ARG A 258 -4.07 8.06 15.69
C ARG A 258 -2.85 8.71 16.33
N TRP A 259 -2.25 9.68 15.66
CA TRP A 259 -1.09 10.40 16.19
C TRP A 259 -1.46 11.34 17.34
N GLU A 260 -2.63 11.99 17.25
CA GLU A 260 -3.13 12.94 18.25
C GLU A 260 -3.74 12.26 19.48
N GLN A 261 -4.01 10.96 19.41
CA GLN A 261 -4.46 10.15 20.54
C GLN A 261 -3.46 10.20 21.71
N THR A 262 -3.95 10.61 22.88
CA THR A 262 -3.16 10.79 24.11
C THR A 262 -3.02 9.49 24.91
N ASP A 263 -3.89 8.52 24.66
CA ASP A 263 -3.85 7.16 25.23
C ASP A 263 -2.70 6.32 24.68
N ILE A 264 -2.15 6.70 23.52
CA ILE A 264 -0.96 6.08 22.96
C ILE A 264 0.30 6.76 23.53
N PRO A 265 1.10 6.06 24.36
CA PRO A 265 2.28 6.64 25.00
C PRO A 265 3.37 7.00 23.98
N GLU A 266 4.06 8.09 24.27
CA GLU A 266 5.27 8.50 23.55
C GLU A 266 6.47 7.75 24.10
N TYR A 267 7.38 7.32 23.24
CA TYR A 267 8.63 6.70 23.63
C TYR A 267 9.73 7.76 23.69
N ASP A 268 10.32 7.94 24.87
CA ASP A 268 11.46 8.80 25.07
C ASP A 268 12.74 8.09 24.59
N LEU A 269 13.23 8.51 23.41
CA LEU A 269 14.42 7.94 22.79
C LEU A 269 15.71 8.15 23.59
N VAL A 270 15.72 9.07 24.57
CA VAL A 270 16.90 9.35 25.40
C VAL A 270 16.94 8.44 26.63
N THR A 271 15.81 8.28 27.31
CA THR A 271 15.73 7.53 28.57
C THR A 271 15.23 6.10 28.44
N ASP A 272 14.78 5.70 27.23
CA ASP A 272 14.19 4.38 26.95
C ASP A 272 12.90 4.09 27.74
N GLU A 273 12.11 5.13 28.00
CA GLU A 273 10.88 5.07 28.78
C GLU A 273 9.64 5.40 27.96
N LEU A 274 8.50 4.84 28.36
CA LEU A 274 7.18 5.23 27.89
C LEU A 274 6.65 6.40 28.72
N VAL A 275 6.28 7.47 28.05
CA VAL A 275 5.73 8.70 28.62
C VAL A 275 4.24 8.77 28.31
N TYR A 276 3.42 8.76 29.36
CA TYR A 276 1.97 8.89 29.27
C TYR A 276 1.58 10.34 29.54
N ARG A 277 0.77 10.91 28.65
CA ARG A 277 0.33 12.31 28.74
C ARG A 277 -1.18 12.42 28.88
N ASP A 278 -1.64 13.47 29.55
CA ASP A 278 -3.06 13.83 29.61
C ASP A 278 -3.50 14.55 28.32
N LYS A 279 -4.80 14.84 28.23
CA LYS A 279 -5.39 15.60 27.11
C LYS A 279 -4.82 17.01 26.95
N ASN A 280 -4.19 17.54 28.01
CA ASN A 280 -3.56 18.87 28.01
C ASN A 280 -2.05 18.78 27.69
N GLY A 281 -1.53 17.59 27.36
CA GLY A 281 -0.13 17.34 27.05
C GLY A 281 0.80 17.23 28.26
N ARG A 282 0.26 17.26 29.49
CA ARG A 282 1.03 17.13 30.73
C ARG A 282 1.40 15.67 30.97
N GLU A 283 2.63 15.44 31.40
CA GLU A 283 3.11 14.11 31.78
C GLU A 283 2.38 13.62 33.03
N ILE A 284 1.76 12.45 32.94
CA ILE A 284 1.05 11.79 34.06
C ILE A 284 1.96 10.73 34.69
N ARG A 285 2.64 9.96 33.84
CA ARG A 285 3.39 8.76 34.24
C ARG A 285 4.50 8.47 33.24
N ARG A 286 5.57 7.88 33.76
CA ARG A 286 6.72 7.38 33.01
C ARG A 286 7.03 5.96 33.46
N GLU A 287 7.31 5.08 32.51
CA GLU A 287 7.57 3.66 32.77
C GLU A 287 8.76 3.17 31.97
N GLN A 288 9.63 2.37 32.57
CA GLN A 288 10.71 1.71 31.85
C GLN A 288 10.12 0.74 30.81
N PHE A 289 10.53 0.89 29.55
CA PHE A 289 9.89 0.14 28.46
C PHE A 289 10.45 -1.27 28.29
N TRP A 290 11.78 -1.39 28.37
CA TRP A 290 12.44 -2.67 28.29
C TRP A 290 12.47 -3.29 29.69
N PRO A 291 11.82 -4.44 29.91
CA PRO A 291 12.06 -5.18 31.14
C PRO A 291 13.55 -5.53 31.16
N ASP A 292 14.25 -5.19 32.25
CA ASP A 292 15.66 -5.51 32.41
C ASP A 292 15.89 -6.99 32.07
N ASP A 293 16.93 -7.27 31.28
CA ASP A 293 17.42 -8.63 31.09
C ASP A 293 17.87 -9.12 32.47
N ILE A 294 17.00 -9.85 33.19
CA ILE A 294 17.40 -10.52 34.44
C ILE A 294 18.59 -11.40 34.07
N PRO A 295 19.80 -11.17 34.64
CA PRO A 295 20.91 -12.08 34.42
C PRO A 295 20.46 -13.47 34.86
N GLN A 296 20.62 -14.47 33.99
CA GLN A 296 20.38 -15.89 34.27
C GLN A 296 21.40 -16.42 35.30
N ASN A 297 21.35 -15.91 36.53
CA ASN A 297 22.15 -16.37 37.65
C ASN A 297 21.29 -16.30 38.91
N LEU A 298 20.25 -17.15 38.97
CA LEU A 298 19.61 -17.58 40.21
C LEU A 298 18.71 -18.81 39.96
N GLU A 299 19.24 -19.81 39.26
CA GLU A 299 18.78 -21.19 39.45
C GLU A 299 19.97 -22.06 39.84
N GLN A 300 20.41 -21.88 41.08
CA GLN A 300 21.17 -22.91 41.77
C GLN A 300 20.70 -22.97 43.22
N GLY A 301 20.01 -24.07 43.55
CA GLY A 301 19.84 -24.52 44.92
C GLY A 301 18.43 -24.41 45.50
N ARG A 302 17.51 -25.27 45.05
CA ARG A 302 16.63 -26.06 45.94
C ARG A 302 15.88 -27.17 45.20
N GLU A 303 16.58 -28.27 44.97
CA GLU A 303 16.00 -29.62 45.15
C GLU A 303 15.97 -29.87 46.69
N SER A 304 15.02 -30.51 47.35
CA SER A 304 14.05 -31.60 47.06
C SER A 304 13.17 -31.76 48.34
N PRO A 305 12.28 -32.77 48.54
CA PRO A 305 11.45 -33.58 47.63
C PRO A 305 9.97 -33.80 48.08
N VAL A 306 9.10 -34.13 47.11
CA VAL A 306 8.04 -35.18 47.06
C VAL A 306 7.13 -35.48 48.27
N LEU A 307 5.79 -35.38 48.10
CA LEU A 307 4.87 -36.54 48.25
C LEU A 307 3.47 -36.36 47.61
N ALA A 308 3.13 -37.33 46.74
CA ALA A 308 1.85 -38.03 46.56
C ALA A 308 0.54 -37.29 46.17
N SER A 309 0.17 -37.52 44.89
CA SER A 309 -1.12 -38.05 44.38
C SER A 309 -2.48 -37.55 44.93
N THR A 310 -3.37 -37.09 44.03
CA THR A 310 -4.63 -37.79 43.70
C THR A 310 -5.38 -37.19 42.48
N SER A 311 -5.71 -38.09 41.55
CA SER A 311 -6.90 -38.24 40.67
C SER A 311 -7.64 -37.05 40.02
N HIS A 312 -7.82 -37.23 38.71
CA HIS A 312 -8.70 -36.57 37.75
C HIS A 312 -10.18 -36.42 38.15
N THR A 313 -10.81 -35.32 37.70
CA THR A 313 -12.18 -35.29 37.14
C THR A 313 -12.30 -34.09 36.17
N PRO A 314 -12.82 -34.26 34.94
CA PRO A 314 -12.90 -33.19 33.95
C PRO A 314 -14.17 -32.35 34.16
N MET A 315 -14.03 -31.01 34.27
CA MET A 315 -15.16 -30.10 34.20
C MET A 315 -15.44 -29.66 32.76
N THR A 316 -16.71 -29.83 32.42
CA THR A 316 -17.43 -29.61 31.18
C THR A 316 -17.40 -28.14 30.73
N ARG A 317 -17.16 -27.90 29.43
CA ARG A 317 -17.37 -26.61 28.76
C ARG A 317 -18.87 -26.36 28.58
N PRO A 318 -19.40 -25.15 28.80
CA PRO A 318 -20.73 -24.80 28.34
C PRO A 318 -20.72 -24.54 26.83
N ALA A 319 -21.65 -25.20 26.13
CA ALA A 319 -21.98 -24.95 24.74
C ALA A 319 -22.66 -23.57 24.61
N LEU A 320 -22.21 -22.77 23.65
CA LEU A 320 -22.87 -21.54 23.24
C LEU A 320 -23.37 -21.77 21.82
N GLU A 321 -24.63 -22.18 21.73
CA GLU A 321 -25.39 -22.34 20.51
C GLU A 321 -25.95 -20.99 20.02
N HIS A 322 -26.16 -20.93 18.71
CA HIS A 322 -27.01 -20.01 17.93
C HIS A 322 -26.53 -18.57 17.66
N ALA A 323 -26.01 -18.35 16.44
CA ALA A 323 -26.61 -17.44 15.45
C ALA A 323 -25.96 -17.63 14.05
N MET A 324 -26.41 -18.62 13.28
CA MET A 324 -26.21 -18.64 11.83
C MET A 324 -27.46 -18.11 11.15
N CYS A 325 -27.36 -16.91 10.56
CA CYS A 325 -28.38 -16.37 9.69
C CYS A 325 -28.22 -16.99 8.30
N ARG A 326 -29.18 -17.86 7.94
CA ARG A 326 -29.44 -18.27 6.55
C ARG A 326 -30.01 -17.08 5.79
N THR A 327 -29.50 -16.80 4.59
CA THR A 327 -30.30 -16.21 3.51
C THR A 327 -29.95 -16.87 2.18
N ALA A 328 -30.94 -17.63 1.74
CA ALA A 328 -31.33 -18.11 0.42
C ALA A 328 -30.44 -17.86 -0.82
N THR A 329 -30.19 -19.00 -1.47
CA THR A 329 -29.81 -19.25 -2.86
C THR A 329 -30.89 -18.79 -3.86
N GLU A 330 -30.44 -18.38 -5.04
CA GLU A 330 -31.04 -18.55 -6.38
C GLU A 330 -32.57 -18.51 -6.55
N ALA A 331 -33.06 -17.47 -7.24
CA ALA A 331 -33.98 -17.59 -8.38
C ALA A 331 -34.09 -16.23 -9.08
N ILE A 332 -33.77 -16.17 -10.38
CA ILE A 332 -34.52 -15.51 -11.47
C ILE A 332 -33.67 -15.67 -12.73
N ARG A 333 -34.00 -16.72 -13.47
CA ARG A 333 -33.61 -16.93 -14.86
C ARG A 333 -34.80 -17.57 -15.58
N SER A 334 -35.80 -16.75 -15.94
CA SER A 334 -36.72 -17.01 -17.05
C SER A 334 -37.61 -15.76 -17.29
N HIS A 335 -37.77 -15.42 -18.57
CA HIS A 335 -38.60 -14.35 -19.14
C HIS A 335 -38.04 -12.91 -19.10
N PHE A 336 -37.14 -12.57 -20.03
CA PHE A 336 -37.42 -11.83 -21.28
C PHE A 336 -36.14 -11.68 -22.10
#